data_AF-A0A748YEB1-F1
#
_entry.id   AF-A0A748YEB1-F1
#
_cell.length_a   1.000
_cell.length_b   1.000
_cell.length_c   1.000
_cell.angle_alpha   90.00
_cell.angle_beta   90.00
_cell.angle_gamma   90.00
#
_symmetry.space_group_name_H-M   'P 1'
#
loop_
_entity.id
_entity.type
_entity.pdbx_description
1 polymer ?
#
loop_
_entity_poly.entity_id
_entity_poly.type
_entity_poly.pdbx_seq_one_letter_code
_entity_poly.pdbx_strand_id
1 'polypeptide(L)'
;LGSGDVTDNAVLELNTGGDFDNAISGSGQVVKSGDETLTLSGTNSYTDGTLISGGTLVATNLEALGSGDVTNDAVLALNTGGDFANNIGGTGSVVKSGDETLTLSGSNTYTGGTLISSGTLVANDVNALGTGDVTDNATLMLNTGGDFINNIGGTGRVEKSGDDTLTLSGSNSYTGGTLISSGTLVATNVDALGSG
;
A
#
# COMPACT_ATOMS: atom_id res chain seq x y z
N LEU A 1 20.33 4.89 -16.89
CA LEU A 1 19.81 3.93 -17.88
C LEU A 1 19.50 4.71 -19.18
N GLY A 2 19.56 4.08 -20.36
CA GLY A 2 19.38 4.79 -21.64
C GLY A 2 17.95 5.31 -21.86
N SER A 3 17.71 6.24 -22.78
CA SER A 3 16.43 6.94 -22.97
C SER A 3 15.40 6.18 -23.83
N GLY A 4 15.32 4.85 -23.72
CA GLY A 4 14.45 4.03 -24.57
C GLY A 4 13.60 3.05 -23.77
N ASP A 5 12.34 2.90 -24.19
CA ASP A 5 11.40 1.93 -23.62
C ASP A 5 11.97 0.51 -23.67
N VAL A 6 11.57 -0.29 -22.68
CA VAL A 6 11.99 -1.67 -22.52
C VAL A 6 10.84 -2.60 -22.90
N THR A 7 11.10 -3.55 -23.78
CA THR A 7 10.24 -4.73 -23.96
C THR A 7 10.89 -5.90 -23.23
N ASP A 8 10.35 -6.24 -22.08
CA ASP A 8 10.78 -7.37 -21.27
C ASP A 8 9.83 -8.55 -21.46
N ASN A 9 10.37 -9.67 -21.96
CA ASN A 9 9.65 -10.94 -22.07
C ASN A 9 10.32 -12.05 -21.22
N ALA A 10 11.21 -11.67 -20.30
CA ALA A 10 11.92 -12.56 -19.41
C ALA A 10 12.00 -11.94 -18.00
N VAL A 11 13.19 -11.46 -17.59
CA VAL A 11 13.40 -10.81 -16.30
C VAL A 11 14.21 -9.54 -16.53
N LEU A 12 13.69 -8.40 -16.08
CA LEU A 12 14.41 -7.15 -15.96
C LEU A 12 14.81 -6.91 -14.49
N GLU A 13 16.09 -7.11 -14.17
CA GLU A 13 16.63 -6.81 -12.84
C GLU A 13 17.15 -5.37 -12.73
N LEU A 14 16.65 -4.64 -11.74
CA LEU A 14 17.02 -3.28 -11.39
C LEU A 14 17.74 -3.28 -10.02
N ASN A 15 19.05 -3.45 -10.05
CA ASN A 15 19.93 -3.56 -8.86
C ASN A 15 20.65 -2.24 -8.52
N THR A 16 19.96 -1.12 -8.62
CA THR A 16 20.51 0.21 -8.34
C THR A 16 19.40 1.14 -7.86
N GLY A 17 19.76 2.29 -7.29
CA GLY A 17 18.82 3.36 -6.99
C GLY A 17 18.68 4.40 -8.11
N GLY A 18 17.98 5.49 -7.81
CA GLY A 18 17.73 6.61 -8.71
C GLY A 18 16.35 6.54 -9.38
N ASP A 19 16.18 7.27 -10.47
CA ASP A 19 14.90 7.36 -11.17
C ASP A 19 14.93 6.54 -12.47
N PHE A 20 13.85 5.80 -12.70
CA PHE A 20 13.55 5.06 -13.92
C PHE A 20 12.20 5.52 -14.47
N ASP A 21 12.24 6.26 -15.57
CA ASP A 21 11.09 6.91 -16.21
C ASP A 21 10.66 6.26 -17.53
N ASN A 22 11.47 5.37 -18.10
CA ASN A 22 11.12 4.64 -19.31
C ASN A 22 9.91 3.71 -19.11
N ALA A 23 9.11 3.51 -20.16
CA ALA A 23 8.07 2.50 -20.13
C ALA A 23 8.66 1.10 -20.27
N ILE A 24 8.12 0.16 -19.50
CA ILE A 24 8.41 -1.28 -19.54
C ILE A 24 7.14 -1.98 -20.01
N SER A 25 7.27 -2.85 -21.00
CA SER A 25 6.17 -3.60 -21.62
C SER A 25 6.57 -5.06 -21.80
N GLY A 26 5.60 -5.94 -22.08
CA GLY A 26 5.84 -7.35 -22.43
C GLY A 26 5.41 -8.33 -21.33
N SER A 27 5.80 -9.59 -21.48
CA SER A 27 5.34 -10.66 -20.58
C SER A 27 6.35 -11.03 -19.50
N GLY A 28 7.40 -10.23 -19.28
CA GLY A 28 8.45 -10.49 -18.30
C GLY A 28 8.17 -9.92 -16.91
N GLN A 29 9.01 -10.33 -15.96
CA GLN A 29 8.99 -9.90 -14.56
C GLN A 29 10.03 -8.80 -14.32
N VAL A 30 9.62 -7.76 -13.60
CA VAL A 30 10.55 -6.75 -13.08
C VAL A 30 11.02 -7.14 -11.68
N VAL A 31 12.33 -7.12 -11.44
CA VAL A 31 12.94 -7.44 -10.15
C VAL A 31 13.69 -6.23 -9.61
N LYS A 32 13.34 -5.74 -8.43
CA LYS A 32 14.10 -4.74 -7.67
C LYS A 32 14.88 -5.42 -6.55
N SER A 33 16.19 -5.57 -6.73
CA SER A 33 17.08 -6.32 -5.83
C SER A 33 18.11 -5.48 -5.07
N GLY A 34 18.41 -4.26 -5.53
CA GLY A 34 19.44 -3.41 -4.89
C GLY A 34 19.00 -2.82 -3.56
N ASP A 35 19.93 -2.48 -2.68
CA ASP A 35 19.61 -1.94 -1.34
C ASP A 35 19.12 -0.48 -1.35
N GLU A 36 19.34 0.24 -2.45
CA GLU A 36 18.99 1.65 -2.59
C GLU A 36 17.51 1.88 -2.92
N THR A 37 17.09 3.14 -2.89
CA THR A 37 15.76 3.56 -3.36
C THR A 37 15.76 3.72 -4.88
N LEU A 38 14.84 3.04 -5.56
CA LEU A 38 14.55 3.21 -6.98
C LEU A 38 13.15 3.81 -7.15
N THR A 39 13.04 4.91 -7.87
CA THR A 39 11.76 5.48 -8.30
C THR A 39 11.39 4.92 -9.67
N LEU A 40 10.25 4.26 -9.77
CA LEU A 40 9.66 3.82 -11.04
C LEU A 40 8.48 4.73 -11.37
N SER A 41 8.62 5.48 -12.46
CA SER A 41 7.67 6.52 -12.86
C SER A 41 7.15 6.38 -14.30
N GLY A 42 7.70 5.45 -15.08
CA GLY A 42 7.19 5.12 -16.40
C GLY A 42 5.78 4.52 -16.35
N THR A 43 5.00 4.76 -17.40
CA THR A 43 3.69 4.10 -17.59
C THR A 43 3.93 2.68 -18.10
N ASN A 44 3.93 1.70 -17.18
CA ASN A 44 4.33 0.34 -17.48
C ASN A 44 3.12 -0.57 -17.81
N SER A 45 3.36 -1.57 -18.65
CA SER A 45 2.34 -2.51 -19.15
C SER A 45 2.81 -3.97 -19.14
N TYR A 46 3.89 -4.27 -18.40
CA TYR A 46 4.33 -5.65 -18.22
C TYR A 46 3.36 -6.45 -17.33
N THR A 47 3.28 -7.76 -17.55
CA THR A 47 2.20 -8.58 -17.00
C THR A 47 2.61 -9.65 -15.98
N ASP A 48 3.88 -10.07 -15.91
CA ASP A 48 4.32 -11.14 -14.98
C ASP A 48 4.57 -10.64 -13.55
N GLY A 49 4.37 -9.35 -13.31
CA GLY A 49 4.43 -8.74 -11.98
C GLY A 49 5.80 -8.20 -11.60
N THR A 50 5.89 -7.79 -10.34
CA THR A 50 7.07 -7.14 -9.76
C THR A 50 7.53 -7.88 -8.51
N LEU A 51 8.81 -8.23 -8.44
CA LEU A 51 9.45 -8.72 -7.22
C LEU A 51 10.31 -7.61 -6.61
N ILE A 52 10.10 -7.30 -5.33
CA ILE A 52 10.91 -6.36 -4.56
C ILE A 52 11.63 -7.16 -3.49
N SER A 53 12.89 -7.52 -3.74
CA SER A 53 13.71 -8.32 -2.83
C SER A 53 14.74 -7.51 -2.04
N GLY A 54 14.92 -6.22 -2.37
CA GLY A 54 15.85 -5.33 -1.68
C GLY A 54 15.51 -3.84 -1.80
N GLY A 55 15.94 -3.08 -0.78
CA GLY A 55 15.82 -1.63 -0.73
C GLY A 55 14.36 -1.12 -0.75
N THR A 56 14.15 0.00 -1.43
CA THR A 56 12.82 0.61 -1.59
C THR A 56 12.49 0.79 -3.06
N LEU A 57 11.29 0.35 -3.48
CA LEU A 57 10.71 0.71 -4.76
C LEU A 57 9.64 1.77 -4.55
N VAL A 58 9.81 2.94 -5.16
CA VAL A 58 8.81 4.02 -5.14
C VAL A 58 8.03 3.99 -6.45
N ALA A 59 6.73 3.80 -6.39
CA ALA A 59 5.81 3.94 -7.53
C ALA A 59 5.11 5.30 -7.47
N THR A 60 5.26 6.12 -8.52
CA THR A 60 4.74 7.51 -8.55
C THR A 60 3.46 7.70 -9.35
N ASN A 61 2.90 6.61 -9.90
CA ASN A 61 1.59 6.55 -10.56
C ASN A 61 1.05 5.13 -10.47
N LEU A 62 -0.22 4.92 -10.86
CA LEU A 62 -0.89 3.62 -10.79
C LEU A 62 -0.31 2.60 -11.76
N GLU A 63 0.14 3.05 -12.93
CA GLU A 63 0.68 2.20 -13.98
C GLU A 63 2.16 1.83 -13.77
N ALA A 64 2.81 2.40 -12.74
CA ALA A 64 4.24 2.23 -12.51
C ALA A 64 4.64 0.76 -12.28
N LEU A 65 3.74 -0.11 -11.83
CA LEU A 65 4.05 -1.51 -11.52
C LEU A 65 3.45 -2.53 -12.51
N GLY A 66 2.98 -2.06 -13.67
CA GLY A 66 2.29 -2.92 -14.65
C GLY A 66 1.00 -3.50 -14.07
N SER A 67 0.53 -4.62 -14.63
CA SER A 67 -0.76 -5.22 -14.24
C SER A 67 -0.63 -6.51 -13.42
N GLY A 68 0.58 -7.00 -13.18
CA GLY A 68 0.82 -8.26 -12.47
C GLY A 68 0.87 -8.09 -10.95
N ASP A 69 0.94 -9.20 -10.23
CA ASP A 69 1.07 -9.21 -8.77
C ASP A 69 2.40 -8.58 -8.31
N VAL A 70 2.42 -8.04 -7.10
CA VAL A 70 3.61 -7.52 -6.44
C VAL A 70 4.00 -8.46 -5.30
N THR A 71 5.15 -9.12 -5.44
CA THR A 71 5.80 -9.81 -4.32
C THR A 71 6.74 -8.83 -3.64
N ASN A 72 6.36 -8.32 -2.47
CA ASN A 72 7.13 -7.35 -1.71
C ASN A 72 7.77 -8.01 -0.50
N ASP A 73 9.09 -8.24 -0.54
CA ASP A 73 9.89 -8.74 0.57
C ASP A 73 10.82 -7.66 1.17
N ALA A 74 10.65 -6.40 0.74
CA ALA A 74 11.38 -5.25 1.28
C ALA A 74 10.43 -4.07 1.55
N VAL A 75 10.56 -2.96 0.81
CA VAL A 75 9.69 -1.79 0.96
C VAL A 75 9.09 -1.38 -0.38
N LEU A 76 7.76 -1.34 -0.45
CA LEU A 76 7.00 -0.72 -1.53
C LEU A 76 6.44 0.62 -1.05
N ALA A 77 6.86 1.72 -1.67
CA ALA A 77 6.32 3.05 -1.42
C ALA A 77 5.40 3.49 -2.56
N LEU A 78 4.12 3.68 -2.26
CA LEU A 78 3.10 4.18 -3.17
C LEU A 78 2.96 5.69 -2.95
N ASN A 79 3.48 6.48 -3.89
CA ASN A 79 3.41 7.94 -3.91
C ASN A 79 2.50 8.40 -5.06
N THR A 80 1.24 8.01 -4.97
CA THR A 80 0.19 8.28 -5.96
C THR A 80 -1.18 8.28 -5.28
N GLY A 81 -2.17 8.86 -5.92
CA GLY A 81 -3.59 8.67 -5.64
C GLY A 81 -4.28 7.73 -6.62
N GLY A 82 -5.57 7.52 -6.39
CA GLY A 82 -6.44 6.69 -7.23
C GLY A 82 -6.66 5.28 -6.67
N ASP A 83 -6.91 4.31 -7.55
CA ASP A 83 -7.21 2.92 -7.18
C ASP A 83 -6.07 1.99 -7.61
N PHE A 84 -5.33 1.46 -6.64
CA PHE A 84 -4.24 0.52 -6.88
C PHE A 84 -4.76 -0.91 -6.74
N ALA A 85 -4.93 -1.56 -7.89
CA ALA A 85 -5.62 -2.84 -8.03
C ALA A 85 -4.70 -4.07 -8.02
N ASN A 86 -3.39 -3.90 -8.12
CA ASN A 86 -2.45 -5.03 -8.08
C ASN A 86 -2.51 -5.70 -6.71
N ASN A 87 -2.44 -7.05 -6.68
CA ASN A 87 -2.34 -7.78 -5.44
C ASN A 87 -0.93 -7.64 -4.87
N ILE A 88 -0.81 -7.39 -3.58
CA ILE A 88 0.46 -7.28 -2.88
C ILE A 88 0.60 -8.45 -1.89
N GLY A 89 1.64 -9.25 -2.05
CA GLY A 89 2.04 -10.30 -1.12
C GLY A 89 3.45 -10.10 -0.57
N GLY A 90 3.93 -11.06 0.21
CA GLY A 90 5.30 -11.07 0.73
C GLY A 90 5.43 -10.59 2.17
N THR A 91 6.66 -10.48 2.64
CA THR A 91 6.97 -10.13 4.04
C THR A 91 7.34 -8.67 4.28
N GLY A 92 7.43 -7.89 3.21
CA GLY A 92 7.79 -6.48 3.21
C GLY A 92 6.67 -5.55 3.66
N SER A 93 7.03 -4.28 3.85
CA SER A 93 6.11 -3.22 4.26
C SER A 93 5.61 -2.40 3.06
N VAL A 94 4.37 -1.91 3.16
CA VAL A 94 3.80 -0.93 2.23
C VAL A 94 3.82 0.46 2.87
N VAL A 95 4.24 1.48 2.12
CA VAL A 95 4.25 2.88 2.56
C VAL A 95 3.35 3.69 1.65
N LYS A 96 2.28 4.28 2.19
CA LYS A 96 1.52 5.34 1.52
C LYS A 96 2.16 6.69 1.80
N SER A 97 2.48 7.42 0.73
CA SER A 97 3.00 8.78 0.76
C SER A 97 2.30 9.67 -0.29
N GLY A 98 2.67 10.94 -0.37
CA GLY A 98 1.96 11.95 -1.16
C GLY A 98 0.65 12.40 -0.49
N ASP A 99 0.13 13.54 -0.92
CA ASP A 99 -1.05 14.17 -0.30
C ASP A 99 -2.38 13.59 -0.79
N GLU A 100 -2.35 12.80 -1.88
CA GLU A 100 -3.54 12.28 -2.53
C GLU A 100 -4.19 11.12 -1.75
N THR A 101 -5.44 10.85 -2.09
CA THR A 101 -6.18 9.67 -1.61
C THR A 101 -5.84 8.46 -2.47
N LEU A 102 -5.34 7.39 -1.84
CA LEU A 102 -5.10 6.10 -2.48
C LEU A 102 -6.05 5.05 -1.91
N THR A 103 -6.69 4.29 -2.78
CA THR A 103 -7.42 3.07 -2.44
C THR A 103 -6.55 1.86 -2.75
N LEU A 104 -6.43 0.94 -1.80
CA LEU A 104 -5.90 -0.41 -2.08
C LEU A 104 -7.09 -1.35 -2.29
N SER A 105 -7.29 -1.79 -3.54
CA SER A 105 -8.39 -2.70 -3.92
C SER A 105 -7.93 -4.11 -4.29
N GLY A 106 -6.62 -4.31 -4.46
CA GLY A 106 -6.03 -5.64 -4.66
C GLY A 106 -6.31 -6.59 -3.48
N SER A 107 -6.28 -7.90 -3.76
CA SER A 107 -6.37 -8.95 -2.74
C SER A 107 -5.03 -9.12 -2.02
N ASN A 108 -4.81 -8.26 -1.03
CA ASN A 108 -3.52 -8.14 -0.37
C ASN A 108 -3.30 -9.21 0.72
N THR A 109 -2.08 -9.76 0.77
CA THR A 109 -1.67 -10.83 1.71
C THR A 109 -0.34 -10.55 2.41
N TYR A 110 0.25 -9.36 2.19
CA TYR A 110 1.51 -8.99 2.80
C TYR A 110 1.44 -8.91 4.33
N THR A 111 2.57 -9.19 4.99
CA THR A 111 2.62 -9.32 6.46
C THR A 111 3.49 -8.28 7.16
N GLY A 112 4.32 -7.53 6.42
CA GLY A 112 5.27 -6.56 7.00
C GLY A 112 4.64 -5.27 7.52
N GLY A 113 3.34 -5.06 7.31
CA GLY A 113 2.59 -3.90 7.81
C GLY A 113 2.50 -2.74 6.82
N THR A 114 1.75 -1.72 7.21
CA THR A 114 1.44 -0.54 6.40
C THR A 114 1.80 0.74 7.15
N LEU A 115 2.58 1.62 6.54
CA LEU A 115 2.85 2.97 7.03
C LEU A 115 2.09 3.99 6.17
N ILE A 116 1.26 4.82 6.81
CA ILE A 116 0.60 5.96 6.15
C ILE A 116 1.33 7.22 6.59
N SER A 117 2.22 7.72 5.75
CA SER A 117 3.05 8.89 6.05
C SER A 117 2.36 10.21 5.75
N SER A 118 1.50 10.26 4.72
CA SER A 118 0.77 11.44 4.28
C SER A 118 -0.45 11.07 3.42
N GLY A 119 -1.36 12.05 3.26
CA GLY A 119 -2.59 11.89 2.49
C GLY A 119 -3.60 10.95 3.16
N THR A 120 -4.42 10.29 2.34
CA THR A 120 -5.43 9.34 2.81
C THR A 120 -5.18 7.97 2.20
N LEU A 121 -5.21 6.93 3.03
CA LEU A 121 -5.28 5.54 2.58
C LEU A 121 -6.70 5.02 2.82
N VAL A 122 -7.35 4.51 1.77
CA VAL A 122 -8.69 3.93 1.83
C VAL A 122 -8.60 2.40 1.75
N ALA A 123 -9.21 1.74 2.72
CA ALA A 123 -9.45 0.30 2.71
C ALA A 123 -10.95 0.02 2.51
N ASN A 124 -11.30 -0.56 1.35
CA ASN A 124 -12.69 -0.94 1.03
C ASN A 124 -13.05 -2.38 1.46
N ASP A 125 -12.07 -3.15 1.92
CA ASP A 125 -12.22 -4.48 2.52
C ASP A 125 -11.40 -4.55 3.80
N VAL A 126 -11.84 -5.31 4.80
CA VAL A 126 -11.10 -5.46 6.06
C VAL A 126 -9.74 -6.14 5.89
N ASN A 127 -9.53 -6.87 4.80
CA ASN A 127 -8.26 -7.51 4.45
C ASN A 127 -7.43 -6.71 3.44
N ALA A 128 -7.88 -5.51 3.04
CA ALA A 128 -7.20 -4.72 2.01
C ALA A 128 -5.77 -4.30 2.40
N LEU A 129 -5.41 -4.32 3.69
CA LEU A 129 -4.10 -3.89 4.20
C LEU A 129 -3.20 -5.07 4.65
N GLY A 130 -3.50 -6.29 4.20
CA GLY A 130 -2.79 -7.49 4.63
C GLY A 130 -3.01 -7.77 6.12
N THR A 131 -2.07 -8.45 6.76
CA THR A 131 -2.21 -8.89 8.17
C THR A 131 -1.26 -8.19 9.15
N GLY A 132 -0.35 -7.36 8.65
CA GLY A 132 0.60 -6.63 9.50
C GLY A 132 -0.02 -5.39 10.17
N ASP A 133 0.69 -4.82 11.14
CA ASP A 133 0.25 -3.61 11.83
C ASP A 133 0.16 -2.40 10.89
N VAL A 134 -0.71 -1.45 11.24
CA VAL A 134 -0.84 -0.16 10.55
C VAL A 134 -0.25 0.93 11.44
N THR A 135 0.76 1.64 10.94
CA THR A 135 1.20 2.91 11.50
C THR A 135 0.56 4.05 10.70
N ASP A 136 -0.49 4.64 11.24
CA ASP A 136 -1.17 5.78 10.63
C ASP A 136 -0.63 7.09 11.22
N ASN A 137 0.07 7.89 10.41
CA ASN A 137 0.49 9.25 10.75
C ASN A 137 -0.29 10.32 9.97
N ALA A 138 -1.33 9.94 9.22
CA ALA A 138 -2.13 10.84 8.41
C ALA A 138 -3.64 10.51 8.54
N THR A 139 -4.25 9.89 7.54
CA THR A 139 -5.64 9.41 7.62
C THR A 139 -5.76 8.00 7.06
N LEU A 140 -6.20 7.08 7.90
CA LEU A 140 -6.73 5.78 7.51
C LEU A 140 -8.26 5.85 7.40
N MET A 141 -8.80 5.70 6.19
CA MET A 141 -10.23 5.62 5.94
C MET A 141 -10.66 4.16 5.73
N LEU A 142 -11.47 3.64 6.65
CA LEU A 142 -12.06 2.31 6.61
C LEU A 142 -13.47 2.42 6.01
N ASN A 143 -13.56 2.20 4.70
CA ASN A 143 -14.80 2.25 3.93
C ASN A 143 -15.35 0.84 3.71
N THR A 144 -15.56 0.12 4.80
CA THR A 144 -15.90 -1.30 4.76
C THR A 144 -16.74 -1.72 5.98
N GLY A 145 -17.29 -2.92 5.92
CA GLY A 145 -17.92 -3.61 7.04
C GLY A 145 -17.15 -4.89 7.41
N GLY A 146 -17.43 -5.44 8.58
CA GLY A 146 -16.77 -6.66 9.07
C GLY A 146 -15.88 -6.42 10.28
N ASP A 147 -14.85 -7.25 10.45
CA ASP A 147 -13.91 -7.17 11.58
C ASP A 147 -12.51 -6.80 11.09
N PHE A 148 -12.05 -5.60 11.43
CA PHE A 148 -10.70 -5.14 11.12
C PHE A 148 -9.78 -5.47 12.29
N ILE A 149 -8.89 -6.42 12.05
CA ILE A 149 -8.09 -7.07 13.10
C ILE A 149 -6.68 -6.50 13.25
N ASN A 150 -6.18 -5.73 12.27
CA ASN A 150 -4.85 -5.15 12.33
C ASN A 150 -4.76 -4.15 13.49
N ASN A 151 -3.63 -4.13 14.18
CA ASN A 151 -3.36 -3.10 15.19
C ASN A 151 -3.11 -1.77 14.48
N ILE A 152 -3.69 -0.68 14.98
CA ILE A 152 -3.48 0.66 14.44
C ILE A 152 -2.76 1.52 15.47
N GLY A 153 -1.58 2.03 15.13
CA GLY A 153 -0.82 3.01 15.92
C GLY A 153 -0.57 4.30 15.16
N GLY A 154 0.16 5.23 15.77
CA GLY A 154 0.65 6.47 15.13
C GLY A 154 -0.11 7.75 15.52
N THR A 155 0.20 8.85 14.83
CA THR A 155 -0.35 10.18 15.13
C THR A 155 -1.58 10.57 14.30
N GLY A 156 -1.96 9.70 13.35
CA GLY A 156 -3.03 9.92 12.40
C GLY A 156 -4.43 9.67 12.96
N ARG A 157 -5.42 9.95 12.12
CA ARG A 157 -6.84 9.80 12.40
C ARG A 157 -7.39 8.59 11.67
N VAL A 158 -8.13 7.75 12.40
CA VAL A 158 -8.96 6.70 11.81
C VAL A 158 -10.33 7.27 11.47
N GLU A 159 -10.79 7.04 10.25
CA GLU A 159 -12.12 7.43 9.77
C GLU A 159 -12.93 6.20 9.36
N LYS A 160 -14.10 5.99 9.96
CA LYS A 160 -15.10 5.03 9.49
C LYS A 160 -16.02 5.72 8.48
N SER A 161 -16.10 5.16 7.28
CA SER A 161 -17.04 5.57 6.22
C SER A 161 -17.81 4.36 5.66
N GLY A 162 -18.72 4.60 4.70
CA GLY A 162 -19.65 3.58 4.21
C GLY A 162 -20.79 3.29 5.20
N ASP A 163 -21.85 2.64 4.73
CA ASP A 163 -23.07 2.42 5.53
C ASP A 163 -22.98 1.20 6.45
N ASP A 164 -22.02 0.31 6.21
CA ASP A 164 -21.89 -0.96 6.93
C ASP A 164 -21.43 -0.79 8.38
N THR A 165 -21.58 -1.88 9.14
CA THR A 165 -21.05 -2.01 10.50
C THR A 165 -19.61 -2.54 10.45
N LEU A 166 -18.69 -1.78 11.02
CA LEU A 166 -17.29 -2.17 11.19
C LEU A 166 -17.00 -2.43 12.67
N THR A 167 -16.30 -3.52 12.97
CA THR A 167 -15.72 -3.81 14.27
C THR A 167 -14.22 -3.55 14.22
N LEU A 168 -13.69 -2.82 15.21
CA LEU A 168 -12.24 -2.71 15.42
C LEU A 168 -11.84 -3.66 16.54
N SER A 169 -11.09 -4.70 16.19
CA SER A 169 -10.62 -5.74 17.14
C SER A 169 -9.12 -5.70 17.38
N GLY A 170 -8.35 -4.98 16.57
CA GLY A 170 -6.93 -4.73 16.80
C GLY A 170 -6.65 -3.98 18.11
N SER A 171 -5.43 -4.13 18.64
CA SER A 171 -4.93 -3.36 19.78
C SER A 171 -4.51 -1.97 19.30
N ASN A 172 -5.41 -1.00 19.45
CA ASN A 172 -5.25 0.31 18.85
C ASN A 172 -4.57 1.30 19.81
N SER A 173 -3.63 2.09 19.29
CA SER A 173 -2.83 3.07 20.03
C SER A 173 -2.65 4.41 19.30
N TYR A 174 -3.37 4.61 18.19
CA TYR A 174 -3.34 5.89 17.46
C TYR A 174 -3.83 7.07 18.31
N THR A 175 -3.35 8.27 17.99
CA THR A 175 -3.56 9.47 18.82
C THR A 175 -4.27 10.63 18.10
N GLY A 176 -4.57 10.52 16.80
CA GLY A 176 -5.28 11.55 16.04
C GLY A 176 -6.81 11.47 16.10
N GLY A 177 -7.35 10.59 16.95
CA GLY A 177 -8.79 10.40 17.18
C GLY A 177 -9.49 9.51 16.15
N THR A 178 -10.78 9.29 16.39
CA THR A 178 -11.66 8.48 15.53
C THR A 178 -12.82 9.32 15.00
N LEU A 179 -12.99 9.38 13.68
CA LEU A 179 -14.14 10.00 13.03
C LEU A 179 -15.09 8.91 12.50
N ILE A 180 -16.38 9.04 12.76
CA ILE A 180 -17.42 8.19 12.15
C ILE A 180 -18.21 9.08 11.20
N SER A 181 -17.86 9.03 9.91
CA SER A 181 -18.52 9.81 8.87
C SER A 181 -19.87 9.19 8.47
N SER A 182 -19.97 7.86 8.50
CA SER A 182 -21.20 7.12 8.20
C SER A 182 -21.19 5.68 8.75
N GLY A 183 -22.34 5.02 8.75
CA GLY A 183 -22.50 3.63 9.18
C GLY A 183 -22.35 3.46 10.70
N THR A 184 -21.87 2.30 11.12
CA THR A 184 -21.68 1.97 12.55
C THR A 184 -20.25 1.51 12.81
N LEU A 185 -19.65 2.00 13.89
CA LEU A 185 -18.37 1.52 14.41
C LEU A 185 -18.59 0.82 15.75
N VAL A 186 -18.10 -0.40 15.87
CA VAL A 186 -18.16 -1.23 17.07
C VAL A 186 -16.75 -1.32 17.67
N ALA A 187 -16.59 -0.81 18.88
CA ALA A 187 -15.39 -0.99 19.70
C ALA A 187 -15.58 -2.23 20.59
N THR A 188 -14.70 -3.22 20.49
CA THR A 188 -14.82 -4.49 21.24
C THR A 188 -14.47 -4.37 22.73
N ASN A 189 -13.77 -3.30 23.10
CA ASN A 189 -13.44 -2.95 24.49
C ASN A 189 -13.17 -1.43 24.60
N VAL A 190 -12.98 -0.92 25.82
CA VAL A 190 -12.79 0.53 26.07
C VAL A 190 -11.51 1.09 25.47
N ASP A 191 -10.50 0.24 25.22
CA ASP A 191 -9.21 0.58 24.63
C ASP A 191 -9.13 0.17 23.15
N ALA A 192 -10.26 -0.24 22.54
CA ALA A 192 -10.32 -0.60 21.13
C ALA A 192 -10.29 0.63 20.21
N LEU A 193 -10.47 1.82 20.76
CA LEU A 193 -10.23 3.09 20.06
C LEU A 193 -8.93 3.71 20.54
N GLY A 194 -8.33 4.56 19.70
CA GLY A 194 -7.14 5.32 20.05
C GLY A 194 -7.37 6.29 21.21
N SER A 195 -6.30 6.96 21.65
CA SER A 195 -6.32 7.86 22.82
C SER A 195 -6.64 9.32 22.50
N GLY A 196 -6.88 9.64 21.23
CA GLY A 196 -7.15 10.99 20.72
C GLY A 196 -8.62 11.38 20.66
#